data_AF-A0A3A5VSD3-F1
#
_entry.id   AF-A0A3A5VSD3-F1
#
_cell.length_a   1.000
_cell.length_b   1.000
_cell.length_c   1.000
_cell.angle_alpha   90.00
_cell.angle_beta   90.00
_cell.angle_gamma   90.00
#
_symmetry.space_group_name_H-M   'P 1'
#
loop_
_entity.id
_entity.type
_entity.pdbx_description
1 polymer ?
#
loop_
_entity_poly.entity_id
_entity_poly.type
_entity_poly.pdbx_seq_one_letter_code
_entity_poly.pdbx_strand_id
1 'polypeptide(L)'
;MEPITIVVICLALVVCAYMAWNIGANDVANAMGTSVGSRALTLKQAVIIAAIFEFAGAFFAGDAVTDTVRKGILVIDFDQEGGVSQKISQDIAFGFIAAMMAAATWLTIATRFGLPVSTTHSIIGGIIGVGLVLEVDHETDYINWEKV
;
A
#
# COMPACT_ATOMS: atom_id res chain seq x y z
N MET A 1 0.55 21.37 -15.96
CA MET A 1 1.30 20.33 -15.23
C MET A 1 2.62 20.14 -15.93
N GLU A 2 3.73 20.08 -15.19
CA GLU A 2 5.00 19.72 -15.82
C GLU A 2 4.91 18.31 -16.42
N PRO A 3 5.58 18.05 -17.56
CA PRO A 3 5.57 16.73 -18.20
C PRO A 3 5.97 15.59 -17.25
N ILE A 4 6.91 15.86 -16.34
CA ILE A 4 7.39 14.88 -15.37
C ILE A 4 6.33 14.51 -14.32
N THR A 5 5.52 15.47 -13.87
CA THR A 5 4.43 15.21 -12.92
C THR A 5 3.38 14.28 -13.51
N ILE A 6 3.06 14.43 -14.80
CA ILE A 6 2.10 13.56 -15.49
C ILE A 6 2.63 12.12 -15.54
N VAL A 7 3.91 11.95 -15.87
CA VAL A 7 4.55 10.62 -15.90
C VAL A 7 4.52 9.95 -14.53
N VAL A 8 4.85 10.70 -13.46
CA VAL A 8 4.83 10.19 -12.08
C VAL A 8 3.42 9.77 -11.66
N ILE A 9 2.40 10.57 -11.98
CA ILE A 9 1.00 10.22 -11.69
C ILE A 9 0.58 8.95 -12.43
N CYS A 10 0.89 8.85 -13.73
CA CYS A 10 0.58 7.66 -14.51
C CYS A 10 1.27 6.41 -13.94
N LEU A 11 2.55 6.53 -13.55
CA LEU A 11 3.29 5.45 -12.90
C LEU A 11 2.65 5.05 -11.57
N ALA A 12 2.31 6.03 -10.72
CA ALA A 12 1.66 5.80 -9.44
C ALA A 12 0.33 5.06 -9.61
N LEU A 13 -0.49 5.43 -10.60
CA LEU A 13 -1.76 4.76 -10.89
C LEU A 13 -1.56 3.30 -11.30
N VAL A 14 -0.58 3.03 -12.18
CA VAL A 14 -0.27 1.66 -12.62
C VAL A 14 0.20 0.80 -11.45
N VAL A 15 1.12 1.32 -10.62
CA VAL A 15 1.64 0.59 -9.45
C VAL A 15 0.56 0.40 -8.39
N CYS A 16 -0.28 1.41 -8.17
CA CYS A 16 -1.42 1.31 -7.25
C CYS A 16 -2.41 0.23 -7.70
N ALA A 17 -2.76 0.18 -8.99
CA ALA A 17 -3.61 -0.86 -9.55
C ALA A 17 -2.99 -2.26 -9.38
N TYR A 18 -1.67 -2.38 -9.59
CA TYR A 18 -0.94 -3.63 -9.38
C TYR A 18 -0.94 -4.07 -7.91
N MET A 19 -0.74 -3.15 -6.96
CA MET A 19 -0.85 -3.43 -5.53
C MET A 19 -2.28 -3.86 -5.15
N ALA A 20 -3.30 -3.13 -5.60
CA ALA A 20 -4.70 -3.45 -5.33
C ALA A 20 -5.11 -4.84 -5.84
N TRP A 21 -4.65 -5.22 -7.03
CA TRP A 21 -4.84 -6.58 -7.56
C TRP A 21 -4.24 -7.62 -6.61
N ASN A 22 -3.00 -7.39 -6.16
CA ASN A 22 -2.29 -8.33 -5.28
C ASN A 22 -2.93 -8.48 -3.90
N ILE A 23 -3.43 -7.37 -3.33
CA ILE A 23 -4.20 -7.40 -2.08
C ILE A 23 -5.43 -8.31 -2.28
N GLY A 24 -6.23 -8.07 -3.32
CA GLY A 24 -7.43 -8.89 -3.58
C GLY A 24 -7.10 -10.37 -3.81
N ALA A 25 -6.03 -10.67 -4.54
CA ALA A 25 -5.63 -12.05 -4.84
C ALA A 25 -5.14 -12.80 -3.59
N ASN A 26 -4.45 -12.13 -2.67
CA ASN A 26 -3.97 -12.70 -1.41
C ASN A 26 -5.10 -12.80 -0.37
N ASP A 27 -5.93 -11.77 -0.26
CA ASP A 27 -6.86 -11.61 0.88
C ASP A 27 -8.21 -12.30 0.65
N VAL A 28 -8.61 -12.57 -0.60
CA VAL A 28 -9.85 -13.32 -0.89
C VAL A 28 -9.86 -14.70 -0.24
N ALA A 29 -8.69 -15.34 -0.12
CA ALA A 29 -8.55 -16.63 0.56
C ALA A 29 -8.83 -16.51 2.06
N ASN A 30 -8.45 -15.38 2.68
CA ASN A 30 -8.68 -15.11 4.10
C ASN A 30 -10.17 -14.88 4.40
N ALA A 31 -10.88 -14.15 3.53
CA ALA A 31 -12.30 -13.84 3.73
C ALA A 31 -13.23 -15.02 3.36
N MET A 32 -12.93 -15.73 2.27
CA MET A 32 -13.86 -16.72 1.69
C MET A 32 -13.40 -18.18 1.83
N GLY A 33 -12.20 -18.43 2.37
CA GLY A 33 -11.64 -19.77 2.48
C GLY A 33 -12.50 -20.76 3.28
N THR A 34 -13.10 -20.31 4.39
CA THR A 34 -13.99 -21.14 5.22
C THR A 34 -15.32 -21.44 4.54
N SER A 35 -15.91 -20.46 3.85
CA SER A 35 -17.18 -20.60 3.12
C SER A 35 -17.05 -21.55 1.93
N VAL A 36 -15.92 -21.49 1.21
CA VAL A 36 -15.61 -22.43 0.12
C VAL A 36 -15.22 -23.81 0.68
N GLY A 37 -14.39 -23.85 1.73
CA GLY A 37 -13.91 -25.08 2.35
C GLY A 37 -15.03 -25.91 3.01
N SER A 38 -16.03 -25.25 3.60
CA SER A 38 -17.24 -25.90 4.16
C SER A 38 -18.27 -26.30 3.10
N ARG A 39 -18.04 -25.96 1.82
CA ARG A 39 -18.99 -26.13 0.70
C ARG A 39 -20.29 -25.33 0.85
N ALA A 40 -20.31 -24.31 1.71
CA ALA A 40 -21.43 -23.37 1.78
C ALA A 40 -21.54 -22.53 0.49
N LEU A 41 -20.40 -22.21 -0.13
CA LEU A 41 -20.33 -21.48 -1.40
C LEU A 41 -19.41 -22.19 -2.40
N THR A 42 -19.73 -22.07 -3.68
CA THR A 42 -18.77 -22.40 -4.75
C THR A 42 -17.71 -21.32 -4.88
N LEU A 43 -16.56 -21.67 -5.45
CA LEU A 43 -15.47 -20.71 -5.69
C LEU A 43 -15.93 -19.49 -6.51
N LYS A 44 -16.77 -19.71 -7.54
CA LYS A 44 -17.32 -18.62 -8.36
C LYS A 44 -18.20 -17.67 -7.56
N GLN A 45 -19.07 -18.21 -6.70
CA GLN A 45 -19.92 -17.38 -5.83
C GLN A 45 -19.09 -16.59 -4.83
N ALA A 46 -18.10 -17.23 -4.20
CA ALA A 46 -17.19 -16.59 -3.26
C ALA A 46 -16.45 -15.40 -3.89
N VAL A 47 -15.91 -15.56 -5.11
CA VAL A 47 -15.19 -14.48 -5.80
C VAL A 47 -16.11 -13.30 -6.13
N ILE A 48 -17.34 -13.55 -6.58
CA ILE A 48 -18.30 -12.46 -6.89
C ILE A 48 -18.71 -11.71 -5.63
N ILE A 49 -19.00 -12.44 -4.55
CA ILE A 49 -19.36 -11.84 -3.26
C ILE A 49 -18.18 -11.02 -2.73
N ALA A 50 -16.97 -11.59 -2.73
CA ALA A 50 -15.76 -10.88 -2.30
C ALA A 50 -15.55 -9.60 -3.10
N ALA A 51 -15.64 -9.64 -4.44
CA ALA A 51 -15.46 -8.46 -5.26
C ALA A 51 -16.42 -7.31 -4.90
N ILE A 52 -17.70 -7.62 -4.62
CA ILE A 52 -18.70 -6.61 -4.25
C ILE A 52 -18.40 -6.04 -2.85
N PHE A 53 -18.18 -6.90 -1.86
CA PHE A 53 -18.04 -6.47 -0.47
C PHE A 53 -16.67 -5.86 -0.16
N GLU A 54 -15.59 -6.35 -0.77
CA GLU A 54 -14.26 -5.74 -0.67
C GLU A 54 -14.25 -4.35 -1.30
N PHE A 55 -14.86 -4.18 -2.47
CA PHE A 55 -15.00 -2.86 -3.08
C PHE A 55 -15.86 -1.92 -2.21
N ALA A 56 -17.00 -2.39 -1.72
CA ALA A 56 -17.84 -1.60 -0.84
C ALA A 56 -17.11 -1.21 0.47
N GLY A 57 -16.37 -2.14 1.08
CA GLY A 57 -15.56 -1.87 2.26
C GLY A 57 -14.48 -0.84 1.99
N ALA A 58 -13.73 -0.98 0.89
CA ALA A 58 -12.71 -0.02 0.48
C ALA A 58 -13.30 1.38 0.21
N PHE A 59 -14.47 1.45 -0.42
CA PHE A 59 -15.12 2.73 -0.77
C PHE A 59 -15.76 3.43 0.43
N PHE A 60 -16.42 2.69 1.33
CA PHE A 60 -17.17 3.28 2.45
C PHE A 60 -16.36 3.37 3.75
N ALA A 61 -15.30 2.57 3.92
CA ALA A 61 -14.55 2.45 5.17
C ALA A 61 -13.02 2.47 5.00
N GLY A 62 -12.50 2.79 3.80
CA GLY A 62 -11.07 2.79 3.52
C GLY A 62 -10.27 3.92 4.18
N ASP A 63 -10.93 4.98 4.66
CA ASP A 63 -10.26 6.20 5.13
C ASP A 63 -9.39 5.96 6.37
N ALA A 64 -9.88 5.20 7.36
CA ALA A 64 -9.16 4.97 8.61
C ALA A 64 -7.83 4.22 8.43
N VAL A 65 -7.79 3.26 7.50
CA VAL A 65 -6.58 2.48 7.18
C VAL A 65 -5.62 3.34 6.35
N THR A 66 -6.15 4.09 5.39
CA THR A 66 -5.36 5.02 4.57
C THR A 66 -4.68 6.09 5.41
N ASP A 67 -5.37 6.65 6.41
CA ASP A 67 -4.80 7.64 7.32
C ASP A 67 -3.67 7.07 8.18
N THR A 68 -3.81 5.83 8.66
CA THR A 68 -2.78 5.16 9.46
C THR A 68 -1.52 4.88 8.65
N VAL A 69 -1.67 4.34 7.43
CA VAL A 69 -0.55 4.02 6.53
C VAL A 69 0.15 5.30 6.04
N ARG A 70 -0.59 6.38 5.80
CA ARG A 70 -0.04 7.64 5.29
C ARG A 70 0.63 8.51 6.35
N LYS A 71 0.03 8.64 7.54
CA LYS A 71 0.44 9.64 8.55
C LYS A 71 1.06 9.04 9.81
N GLY A 72 0.95 7.73 10.01
CA GLY A 72 1.39 7.07 11.23
C GLY A 72 2.88 6.75 11.28
N ILE A 73 3.47 6.40 10.13
CA ILE A 73 4.81 5.78 10.07
C ILE A 73 5.90 6.80 9.67
N LEU A 74 5.66 7.56 8.59
CA LEU A 74 6.54 8.66 8.18
C LEU A 74 5.96 9.98 8.68
N VAL A 75 6.69 10.66 9.54
CA VAL A 75 6.34 11.97 10.09
C VAL A 75 7.11 13.02 9.31
N ILE A 76 6.42 13.61 8.34
CA ILE A 76 6.98 14.67 7.51
C ILE A 76 6.10 15.89 7.76
N ASP A 77 6.70 16.93 8.32
CA ASP A 77 6.00 18.15 8.65
C ASP A 77 5.86 19.02 7.39
N PHE A 78 4.67 18.95 6.78
CA PHE A 78 4.39 19.67 5.54
C PHE A 78 4.09 21.16 5.77
N ASP A 79 3.92 21.58 7.03
CA ASP A 79 3.42 22.90 7.43
C ASP A 79 4.50 23.81 8.06
N GLN A 80 5.79 23.42 8.01
CA GLN A 80 6.86 24.26 8.55
C GLN A 80 6.99 25.61 7.82
N GLU A 81 7.29 26.67 8.57
CA GLU A 81 7.57 28.01 8.07
C GLU A 81 8.77 27.99 7.10
N GLY A 82 8.49 27.90 5.80
CA GLY A 82 9.48 27.72 4.74
C GLY A 82 9.03 26.74 3.64
N GLY A 83 8.03 25.90 3.95
CA GLY A 83 7.50 24.89 3.05
C GLY A 83 8.46 23.71 2.86
N VAL A 84 7.90 22.60 2.40
CA VAL A 84 8.66 21.40 2.03
C VAL A 84 9.39 21.67 0.72
N SER A 85 10.71 21.48 0.69
CA SER A 85 11.48 21.62 -0.55
C SER A 85 10.90 20.75 -1.67
N GLN A 86 10.92 21.24 -2.90
CA GLN A 86 10.44 20.48 -4.05
C GLN A 86 11.18 19.13 -4.19
N LYS A 87 12.44 19.06 -3.75
CA LYS A 87 13.24 17.83 -3.75
C LYS A 87 12.63 16.75 -2.84
N ILE A 88 12.41 17.06 -1.56
CA ILE A 88 11.88 16.07 -0.62
C ILE A 88 10.44 15.65 -0.99
N SER A 89 9.62 16.56 -1.53
CA SER A 89 8.29 16.21 -2.06
C SER A 89 8.36 15.18 -3.18
N GLN A 90 9.34 15.30 -4.08
CA GLN A 90 9.59 14.32 -5.14
C GLN A 90 10.14 13.01 -4.59
N ASP A 91 11.10 13.07 -3.67
CA ASP A 91 11.71 11.90 -3.03
C ASP A 91 10.64 11.05 -2.31
N ILE A 92 9.70 11.69 -1.60
CA ILE A 92 8.56 11.03 -0.96
C ILE A 92 7.64 10.38 -2.01
N ALA A 93 7.30 11.09 -3.08
CA ALA A 93 6.41 10.56 -4.12
C ALA A 93 7.00 9.31 -4.78
N PHE A 94 8.28 9.34 -5.16
CA PHE A 94 8.97 8.16 -5.69
C PHE A 94 9.12 7.06 -4.64
N GLY A 95 9.38 7.44 -3.38
CA GLY A 95 9.45 6.53 -2.25
C GLY A 95 8.17 5.71 -2.09
N PHE A 96 7.00 6.36 -2.01
CA PHE A 96 5.73 5.64 -1.89
C PHE A 96 5.42 4.74 -3.09
N ILE A 97 5.78 5.16 -4.31
CA ILE A 97 5.66 4.30 -5.50
C ILE A 97 6.57 3.06 -5.35
N ALA A 98 7.82 3.25 -4.90
CA ALA A 98 8.75 2.15 -4.67
C ALA A 98 8.27 1.20 -3.56
N ALA A 99 7.75 1.72 -2.45
CA ALA A 99 7.17 0.92 -1.36
C ALA A 99 5.98 0.07 -1.85
N MET A 100 5.06 0.66 -2.62
CA MET A 100 3.95 -0.09 -3.21
C MET A 100 4.42 -1.15 -4.19
N MET A 101 5.42 -0.83 -5.03
CA MET A 101 5.98 -1.79 -6.00
C MET A 101 6.66 -2.97 -5.29
N ALA A 102 7.43 -2.70 -4.24
CA ALA A 102 8.09 -3.73 -3.44
C ALA A 102 7.07 -4.64 -2.75
N ALA A 103 6.06 -4.04 -2.09
CA ALA A 103 4.98 -4.78 -1.44
C ALA A 103 4.18 -5.63 -2.45
N ALA A 104 3.78 -5.05 -3.58
CA ALA A 104 3.03 -5.75 -4.62
C ALA A 104 3.82 -6.91 -5.22
N THR A 105 5.13 -6.72 -5.47
CA THR A 105 6.02 -7.76 -5.98
C THR A 105 6.12 -8.92 -4.98
N TRP A 106 6.30 -8.61 -3.69
CA TRP A 106 6.33 -9.64 -2.65
C TRP A 106 5.01 -10.41 -2.55
N LEU A 107 3.88 -9.71 -2.58
CA LEU A 107 2.55 -10.33 -2.58
C LEU A 107 2.33 -11.22 -3.80
N THR A 108 2.79 -10.82 -4.98
CA THR A 108 2.71 -11.66 -6.19
C THR A 108 3.47 -12.98 -5.99
N ILE A 109 4.69 -12.90 -5.45
CA ILE A 109 5.51 -14.08 -5.16
C ILE A 109 4.81 -14.98 -4.14
N ALA A 110 4.38 -14.42 -3.00
CA ALA A 110 3.70 -15.18 -1.95
C ALA A 110 2.42 -15.86 -2.45
N THR A 111 1.56 -15.10 -3.15
CA THR A 111 0.31 -15.59 -3.74
C THR A 111 0.58 -16.71 -4.75
N ARG A 112 1.64 -16.60 -5.56
CA ARG A 112 2.02 -17.63 -6.54
C ARG A 112 2.37 -18.97 -5.88
N PHE A 113 2.91 -18.93 -4.66
CA PHE A 113 3.21 -20.10 -3.85
C PHE A 113 2.07 -20.51 -2.90
N GLY A 114 0.94 -19.80 -2.92
CA GLY A 114 -0.20 -20.08 -2.04
C GLY A 114 0.07 -19.77 -0.57
N LEU A 115 1.02 -18.88 -0.29
CA LEU A 115 1.37 -18.46 1.07
C LEU A 115 0.48 -17.29 1.50
N PRO A 116 -0.39 -17.45 2.52
CA PRO A 116 -1.15 -16.33 3.05
C PRO A 116 -0.20 -15.43 3.85
N VAL A 117 0.03 -14.21 3.33
CA VAL A 117 0.92 -13.22 3.97
C VAL A 117 0.15 -11.95 4.33
N SER A 118 0.70 -11.14 5.25
CA SER A 118 0.10 -9.87 5.64
C SER A 118 0.41 -8.78 4.61
N THR A 119 -0.63 -8.23 3.97
CA THR A 119 -0.55 -7.08 3.05
C THR A 119 -0.12 -5.82 3.80
N THR A 120 -0.62 -5.62 5.02
CA THR A 120 -0.23 -4.52 5.91
C THR A 120 1.26 -4.55 6.25
N HIS A 121 1.80 -5.69 6.69
CA HIS A 121 3.24 -5.78 6.99
C HIS A 121 4.10 -5.55 5.74
N SER A 122 3.62 -6.00 4.57
CA SER A 122 4.34 -5.83 3.31
C SER A 122 4.48 -4.35 2.94
N ILE A 123 3.42 -3.55 3.07
CA ILE A 123 3.48 -2.11 2.76
C ILE A 123 4.21 -1.31 3.85
N ILE A 124 4.00 -1.64 5.13
CA ILE A 124 4.71 -0.99 6.25
C ILE A 124 6.22 -1.21 6.12
N GLY A 125 6.67 -2.44 5.82
CA GLY A 125 8.08 -2.72 5.60
C GLY A 125 8.66 -1.93 4.42
N GLY A 126 7.90 -1.76 3.34
CA GLY A 126 8.28 -0.89 2.22
C GLY A 126 8.41 0.58 2.63
N ILE A 127 7.46 1.10 3.42
CA ILE A 127 7.48 2.48 3.92
C ILE A 127 8.65 2.72 4.87
N ILE A 128 8.95 1.77 5.77
CA ILE A 128 10.14 1.85 6.64
C ILE A 128 11.42 1.88 5.79
N GLY A 129 11.52 1.02 4.77
CA GLY A 129 12.66 1.02 3.86
C GLY A 129 12.86 2.37 3.15
N VAL A 130 11.77 3.00 2.72
CA VAL A 130 11.80 4.36 2.16
C VAL A 130 12.23 5.39 3.22
N GLY A 131 11.68 5.31 4.42
CA GLY A 131 12.03 6.17 5.54
C GLY A 131 13.53 6.15 5.82
N LEU A 132 14.12 4.96 5.93
CA LEU A 132 15.56 4.80 6.20
C LEU A 132 16.43 5.45 5.13
N VAL A 133 16.01 5.40 3.85
CA VAL A 133 16.72 6.08 2.76
C VAL A 133 16.57 7.60 2.89
N LEU A 134 15.36 8.09 3.17
CA LEU A 134 15.11 9.52 3.34
C LEU A 134 15.86 10.11 4.55
N GLU A 135 15.96 9.37 5.66
CA GLU A 135 16.70 9.82 6.84
C GLU A 135 18.18 10.04 6.54
N VAL A 136 18.77 9.16 5.73
CA VAL A 136 20.17 9.29 5.28
C VAL A 136 20.33 10.43 4.28
N ASP A 137 19.42 10.56 3.30
CA ASP A 137 19.53 11.54 2.21
C ASP A 137 19.29 13.00 2.66
N HIS A 138 18.53 13.19 3.74
CA HIS A 138 18.18 14.53 4.26
C HIS A 138 18.68 14.78 5.68
N GLU A 139 19.50 13.88 6.23
CA GLU A 139 20.13 13.99 7.56
C GLU A 139 19.14 14.35 8.68
N THR A 140 17.93 13.77 8.64
CA THR A 140 16.80 14.10 9.53
C THR A 140 16.01 12.84 9.87
N ASP A 141 15.52 12.71 11.10
CA ASP A 141 14.67 11.60 11.52
C ASP A 141 13.24 11.76 10.98
N TYR A 142 12.72 10.76 10.25
CA TYR A 142 11.38 10.77 9.66
C TYR A 142 10.51 9.60 10.13
N ILE A 143 11.10 8.54 10.67
CA ILE A 143 10.36 7.35 11.09
C ILE A 143 9.85 7.52 12.53
N ASN A 144 8.54 7.35 12.73
CA ASN A 144 7.96 7.28 14.06
C ASN A 144 8.02 5.86 14.61
N TRP A 145 9.08 5.54 15.33
CA TRP A 145 9.32 4.22 15.93
C TRP A 145 8.31 3.83 17.02
N GLU A 146 7.53 4.75 17.58
CA GLU A 146 6.47 4.42 18.54
C GLU A 146 5.18 3.91 17.87
N LYS A 147 5.05 4.13 16.56
CA LYS A 147 3.88 3.76 15.75
C LYS A 147 4.11 2.56 14.84
N VAL A 148 5.35 2.10 14.74
CA VAL A 148 5.77 0.88 14.03
C VAL A 148 5.56 -0.34 14.92
#